data_AF-A0A1G9AR75-F1
#
_entry.id   AF-A0A1G9AR75-F1
#
_cell.length_a   1.000
_cell.length_b   1.000
_cell.length_c   1.000
_cell.angle_alpha   90.00
_cell.angle_beta   90.00
_cell.angle_gamma   90.00
#
_symmetry.space_group_name_H-M   'P 1'
#
loop_
_entity.id
_entity.type
_entity.pdbx_description
1 polymer ?
#
loop_
_entity_poly.entity_id
_entity_poly.type
_entity_poly.pdbx_seq_one_letter_code
_entity_poly.pdbx_strand_id
1 'polypeptide(L)'
;MKKYDQANVQILFDLFSWKKRAGEIIRFEIAERDRYWVISFISYSMSSSHEHLFASFTGDSHDELYNWALTLLTDFTLTYDRNATSFPAPVAENTEVSNQAFL
;
A
#
# COMPACT_ATOMS: atom_id res chain seq x y z
N MET A 1 11.10 8.57 -21.19
CA MET A 1 10.59 8.07 -19.91
C MET A 1 9.33 8.83 -19.55
N LYS A 2 8.14 8.45 -20.06
CA LYS A 2 6.90 9.21 -19.76
C LYS A 2 5.65 8.35 -19.59
N LYS A 3 5.45 7.29 -20.39
CA LYS A 3 4.28 6.40 -20.26
C LYS A 3 4.48 5.24 -19.28
N TYR A 4 5.65 4.62 -19.30
CA TYR A 4 5.98 3.49 -18.41
C TYR A 4 6.05 3.93 -16.94
N ASP A 5 6.61 5.10 -16.66
CA ASP A 5 6.70 5.65 -15.30
C ASP A 5 5.31 5.94 -14.73
N GLN A 6 4.39 6.46 -15.55
CA GLN A 6 3.01 6.72 -15.14
C GLN A 6 2.22 5.44 -14.89
N ALA A 7 2.40 4.40 -15.71
CA ALA A 7 1.75 3.11 -15.52
C ALA A 7 2.26 2.42 -14.23
N ASN A 8 3.55 2.50 -13.96
CA ASN A 8 4.15 1.96 -12.73
C ASN A 8 3.63 2.68 -11.48
N VAL A 9 3.45 4.00 -11.54
CA VAL A 9 2.85 4.78 -10.44
C VAL A 9 1.39 4.39 -10.20
N GLN A 10 0.58 4.19 -11.25
CA GLN A 10 -0.82 3.78 -11.08
C GLN A 10 -0.91 2.39 -10.44
N ILE A 11 -0.12 1.42 -10.90
CA ILE A 11 -0.07 0.08 -10.31
C ILE A 11 0.33 0.17 -8.83
N LEU A 12 1.31 1.02 -8.50
CA LEU A 12 1.72 1.23 -7.12
C LEU A 12 0.60 1.80 -6.25
N PHE A 13 -0.19 2.75 -6.76
CA PHE A 13 -1.37 3.29 -6.08
C PHE A 13 -2.47 2.24 -5.87
N ASP A 14 -2.66 1.34 -6.84
CA ASP A 14 -3.61 0.22 -6.72
C ASP A 14 -3.15 -0.77 -5.64
N LEU A 15 -1.84 -1.07 -5.59
CA LEU A 15 -1.24 -1.89 -4.54
C LEU A 15 -1.39 -1.23 -3.16
N PHE A 16 -1.14 0.07 -3.04
CA PHE A 16 -1.38 0.81 -1.80
C PHE A 16 -2.83 0.74 -1.35
N SER A 17 -3.77 0.94 -2.28
CA SER A 17 -5.21 0.85 -2.02
C SER A 17 -5.60 -0.54 -1.51
N TRP A 18 -5.06 -1.59 -2.14
CA TRP A 18 -5.33 -2.96 -1.71
C TRP A 18 -4.80 -3.22 -0.30
N LYS A 19 -3.56 -2.83 -0.01
CA LYS A 19 -2.96 -3.00 1.33
C LYS A 19 -3.73 -2.22 2.39
N LYS A 20 -4.14 -0.97 2.11
CA LYS A 20 -4.97 -0.18 3.04
C LYS A 20 -6.33 -0.81 3.31
N ARG A 21 -7.01 -1.34 2.29
CA ARG A 21 -8.30 -2.05 2.47
C ARG A 21 -8.16 -3.32 3.27
N ALA A 22 -7.01 -3.98 3.21
CA ALA A 22 -6.67 -5.12 4.06
C ALA A 22 -6.34 -4.73 5.51
N GLY A 23 -6.37 -3.43 5.85
CA GLY A 23 -6.01 -2.93 7.18
C GLY A 23 -4.51 -2.90 7.44
N GLU A 24 -3.68 -3.05 6.39
CA GLU A 24 -2.23 -3.04 6.53
C GLU A 24 -1.67 -1.61 6.53
N ILE A 25 -0.58 -1.43 7.28
CA ILE A 25 0.20 -0.21 7.30
C ILE A 25 1.30 -0.33 6.24
N ILE A 26 1.53 0.74 5.48
CA ILE A 26 2.53 0.79 4.42
C ILE A 26 3.69 1.67 4.89
N ARG A 27 4.92 1.19 4.72
CA ARG A 27 6.16 1.95 4.89
C ARG A 27 7.08 1.72 3.69
N PHE A 28 8.14 2.51 3.57
CA PHE A 28 9.22 2.22 2.65
C PHE A 28 10.55 2.15 3.39
N GLU A 29 11.48 1.39 2.83
CA GLU A 29 12.87 1.32 3.24
C GLU A 29 13.75 1.60 2.03
N ILE A 30 14.88 2.28 2.25
CA ILE A 30 15.87 2.56 1.21
C ILE A 30 17.20 1.96 1.63
N ALA A 31 17.78 1.15 0.77
CA ALA A 31 19.06 0.48 1.02
C ALA A 31 19.97 0.59 -0.20
N GLU A 32 21.27 0.77 0.04
CA GLU A 32 22.29 0.71 -1.00
C GLU A 32 22.53 -0.76 -1.40
N ARG A 33 22.57 -1.02 -2.71
CA ARG A 33 22.86 -2.33 -3.30
C ARG A 33 23.89 -2.16 -4.42
N ASP A 34 25.13 -2.52 -4.11
CA ASP A 34 26.28 -2.44 -5.01
C ASP A 34 26.55 -1.04 -5.58
N ARG A 35 25.87 -0.68 -6.68
CA ARG A 35 26.08 0.57 -7.43
C ARG A 35 24.83 1.44 -7.51
N TYR A 36 23.72 1.00 -6.94
CA TYR A 36 22.45 1.69 -7.01
C TYR A 36 21.74 1.66 -5.65
N TRP A 37 20.81 2.59 -5.49
CA TRP A 37 19.92 2.60 -4.34
C TRP A 37 18.64 1.85 -4.69
N VAL A 38 18.13 1.07 -3.75
CA VAL A 38 16.85 0.36 -3.89
C VAL A 38 15.90 0.89 -2.84
N ILE A 39 14.71 1.27 -3.28
CA ILE A 39 13.58 1.51 -2.40
C ILE A 39 12.63 0.31 -2.45
N SER A 40 12.20 -0.14 -1.27
CA SER A 40 11.25 -1.23 -1.10
C SER A 40 10.03 -0.74 -0.33
N PHE A 41 8.84 -0.97 -0.88
CA PHE A 41 7.58 -0.74 -0.18
C PHE A 41 7.15 -2.02 0.53
N ILE A 42 6.90 -1.88 1.82
CA ILE A 42 6.62 -2.96 2.74
C ILE A 42 5.28 -2.67 3.41
N SER A 43 4.43 -3.69 3.49
CA SER A 43 3.21 -3.62 4.29
C SER A 43 3.26 -4.59 5.45
N TYR A 44 2.59 -4.23 6.55
CA TYR A 44 2.49 -5.08 7.73
C TYR A 44 1.14 -4.91 8.39
N SER A 45 0.70 -5.95 9.09
CA SER A 45 -0.52 -5.94 9.91
C SER A 45 -0.16 -5.81 11.38
N MET A 46 -1.03 -5.20 12.18
CA MET A 46 -0.90 -5.22 13.65
C MET A 46 -1.22 -6.59 14.26
N SER A 47 -1.88 -7.48 13.49
CA SER A 47 -2.26 -8.83 13.94
C SER A 47 -1.28 -9.92 13.51
N SER A 48 -0.24 -9.59 12.74
CA SER A 48 0.75 -10.54 12.21
C SER A 48 2.14 -9.95 12.27
N SER A 49 3.13 -10.76 12.64
CA SER A 49 4.54 -10.37 12.60
C SER A 49 5.15 -10.42 11.19
N HIS A 50 4.38 -10.83 10.18
CA HIS A 50 4.88 -10.96 8.82
C HIS A 50 4.82 -9.62 8.08
N GLU A 51 5.98 -9.16 7.63
CA GLU A 51 6.11 -8.06 6.68
C GLU A 51 6.01 -8.58 5.25
N HIS A 52 5.38 -7.79 4.38
CA HIS A 52 5.20 -8.13 2.98
C HIS A 52 5.80 -7.04 2.10
N LEU A 53 6.94 -7.33 1.48
CA LEU A 53 7.51 -6.50 0.42
C LEU A 53 6.69 -6.69 -0.85
N PHE A 54 6.04 -5.63 -1.33
CA PHE A 54 5.11 -5.72 -2.46
C PHE A 54 5.51 -4.91 -3.69
N ALA A 55 6.48 -4.00 -3.55
CA ALA A 55 7.07 -3.29 -4.70
C ALA A 55 8.51 -2.87 -4.38
N SER A 56 9.35 -2.75 -5.41
CA SER A 56 10.69 -2.19 -5.27
C SER A 56 11.15 -1.51 -6.55
N PHE A 57 11.94 -0.45 -6.40
CA PHE A 57 12.46 0.37 -7.48
C PHE A 57 13.93 0.72 -7.23
N THR A 58 14.68 0.95 -8.30
CA THR A 58 16.08 1.39 -8.23
C THR A 58 16.18 2.87 -8.54
N GLY A 59 17.12 3.57 -7.93
CA GLY A 59 17.44 4.97 -8.21
C GLY A 59 18.93 5.27 -8.05
N ASP A 60 19.33 6.46 -8.47
CA ASP A 60 20.74 6.87 -8.52
C ASP A 60 21.23 7.39 -7.17
N SER A 61 20.32 7.90 -6.32
CA SER A 61 20.66 8.40 -4.98
C SER A 61 19.57 8.09 -3.94
N HIS A 62 19.99 8.04 -2.68
CA HIS A 62 19.09 7.92 -1.54
C HIS A 62 18.06 9.07 -1.51
N ASP A 63 18.51 10.32 -1.66
CA ASP A 63 17.66 11.50 -1.50
C ASP A 63 16.61 11.62 -2.60
N GLU A 64 16.95 11.21 -3.82
CA GLU A 64 15.99 11.11 -4.92
C GLU A 64 14.86 10.13 -4.58
N LEU A 65 15.22 8.91 -4.18
CA LEU A 65 14.25 7.87 -3.83
C LEU A 65 13.40 8.26 -2.62
N TYR A 66 14.01 8.89 -1.62
CA TYR A 66 13.33 9.36 -0.42
C TYR A 66 12.27 10.40 -0.75
N ASN A 67 12.63 11.44 -1.50
CA ASN A 67 11.70 12.51 -1.88
C ASN A 67 10.59 11.99 -2.79
N TRP A 68 10.93 11.11 -3.74
CA TRP A 68 9.96 10.48 -4.62
C TRP A 68 8.93 9.65 -3.84
N ALA A 69 9.38 8.80 -2.92
CA ALA A 69 8.51 7.95 -2.14
C ALA A 69 7.64 8.71 -1.15
N LEU A 70 8.21 9.73 -0.50
CA LEU A 70 7.48 10.60 0.40
C LEU A 70 6.36 11.35 -0.33
N THR A 71 6.65 11.86 -1.53
CA THR A 71 5.65 12.51 -2.39
C THR A 71 4.54 11.53 -2.75
N LEU A 72 4.89 10.33 -3.24
CA LEU A 72 3.91 9.29 -3.60
C LEU A 72 3.00 8.89 -2.44
N LEU A 73 3.56 8.64 -1.26
CA LEU A 73 2.75 8.27 -0.08
C LEU A 73 1.87 9.43 0.40
N THR A 74 2.36 10.67 0.32
CA THR A 74 1.58 11.86 0.68
C THR A 74 0.41 12.04 -0.28
N ASP A 75 0.67 12.01 -1.59
CA ASP A 75 -0.35 12.14 -2.63
C ASP A 75 -1.39 11.02 -2.54
N PHE A 76 -0.93 9.78 -2.31
CA PHE A 76 -1.81 8.65 -2.07
C PHE A 76 -2.68 8.88 -0.83
N THR A 77 -2.10 9.29 0.30
CA THR A 77 -2.85 9.51 1.56
C THR A 77 -3.90 10.59 1.39
N LEU A 78 -3.54 11.74 0.81
CA LEU A 78 -4.49 12.82 0.55
C LEU A 78 -5.62 12.41 -0.40
N THR A 79 -5.32 11.59 -1.41
CA THR A 79 -6.32 11.11 -2.37
C THR A 79 -7.20 10.01 -1.76
N TYR A 80 -6.60 9.08 -1.04
CA TYR A 80 -7.29 7.98 -0.38
C TYR A 80 -8.25 8.51 0.70
N ASP A 81 -7.81 9.44 1.56
CA ASP A 81 -8.66 10.01 2.62
C ASP A 81 -9.86 10.79 2.03
N ARG A 82 -9.63 11.54 0.95
CA ARG A 82 -10.71 12.22 0.22
C ARG A 82 -11.74 11.23 -0.31
N ASN A 83 -11.32 10.08 -0.81
CA ASN A 83 -12.23 9.09 -1.38
C ASN A 83 -12.80 8.12 -0.33
N ALA A 84 -12.11 7.88 0.79
CA ALA A 84 -12.55 7.01 1.88
C ALA A 84 -13.82 7.54 2.56
N THR A 85 -14.05 8.85 2.54
CA THR A 85 -15.33 9.45 2.98
C THR A 85 -16.52 9.11 2.08
N SER A 86 -16.28 8.55 0.88
CA SER A 86 -17.31 8.17 -0.10
C SER A 86 -17.44 6.66 -0.33
N PHE A 87 -16.54 5.85 0.24
CA PHE A 87 -16.63 4.41 0.14
C PHE A 87 -17.39 3.83 1.34
N PRO A 88 -18.44 3.01 1.12
CA PRO A 88 -19.07 2.30 2.22
C PRO A 88 -18.02 1.41 2.87
N ALA A 89 -17.94 1.47 4.20
CA ALA A 89 -17.13 0.54 4.97
C ALA A 89 -17.46 -0.90 4.52
N PRO A 90 -16.47 -1.80 4.37
CA PRO A 90 -16.75 -3.19 4.05
C PRO A 90 -17.75 -3.71 5.07
N VAL A 91 -18.90 -4.16 4.58
CA VAL A 91 -19.94 -4.78 5.41
C VAL A 91 -19.28 -5.96 6.10
N ALA A 92 -19.21 -5.93 7.43
CA ALA A 92 -18.79 -7.08 8.19
C ALA A 92 -19.75 -8.22 7.85
N GLU A 93 -19.30 -9.21 7.07
CA GLU A 93 -19.97 -10.50 6.96
C GLU A 93 -19.89 -11.16 8.33
N ASN A 94 -20.82 -10.82 9.22
CA ASN A 94 -21.14 -11.58 10.43
C ASN A 94 -22.47 -11.09 10.99
N THR A 95 -23.58 -11.67 10.52
CA THR A 95 -24.77 -11.79 11.35
C THR A 95 -25.51 -13.08 11.00
N GLU A 96 -25.21 -14.09 11.83
CA GLU A 96 -26.11 -15.14 12.31
C GLU A 96 -26.69 -16.13 11.28
N VAL A 97 -26.04 -17.29 11.23
CA VAL A 97 -26.66 -18.55 10.79
C VAL A 97 -27.88 -18.80 11.68
N SER A 98 -29.05 -18.72 11.06
CA SER A 98 -30.38 -18.99 11.61
C SER A 98 -30.41 -20.22 12.52
N ASN A 99 -30.66 -20.01 13.81
CA ASN A 99 -31.13 -21.07 14.71
C ASN A 99 -32.56 -21.46 14.31
N GLN A 100 -32.69 -22.44 13.42
CA GLN A 100 -33.91 -23.24 13.26
C GLN A 100 -33.55 -24.72 13.20
N ALA A 101 -33.47 -25.33 14.38
CA ALA A 101 -33.75 -26.75 14.53
C ALA A 101 -35.07 -26.87 15.31
N PHE A 102 -36.05 -27.41 14.61
CA PHE A 102 -37.43 -27.62 15.04
C PHE A 102 -37.53 -28.55 16.26
N LEU A 103 -38.53 -28.29 17.11
CA LEU A 103 -39.11 -29.25 18.05
C LEU A 103 -39.84 -30.38 17.31
#